data_AF-A0A350JFQ0-F1
#
_entry.id   AF-A0A350JFQ0-F1
#
_cell.length_a   1.000
_cell.length_b   1.000
_cell.length_c   1.000
_cell.angle_alpha   90.00
_cell.angle_beta   90.00
_cell.angle_gamma   90.00
#
_symmetry.space_group_name_H-M   'P 1'
#
loop_
_entity.id
_entity.type
_entity.pdbx_description
1 polymer ?
#
loop_
_entity_poly.entity_id
_entity_poly.type
_entity_poly.pdbx_seq_one_letter_code
_entity_poly.pdbx_strand_id
1 'polypeptide(L)'
;MTQKRYTLLNSILILIGIILLYEVVRNSMRDGDFVGYVLAGNDVLNGQYLYGSYLNTWPPLFSIFSVVLALGDKFSPFFIRFIWLSGSVISIYFIVAETVKLIFKKSLSLRPRGHHVLPQDPIILIPLLIILRFVLDNLANLQINIFLLLGAILSIRF
;
A
#
# COMPACT_ATOMS: atom_id res chain seq x y z
N MET A 1 27.22 13.47 -1.03
CA MET A 1 27.26 12.06 -0.56
C MET A 1 28.41 11.35 -1.25
N THR A 2 29.20 10.53 -0.55
CA THR A 2 30.30 9.79 -1.20
C THR A 2 29.73 8.75 -2.17
N GLN A 3 30.44 8.45 -3.26
CA GLN A 3 29.99 7.47 -4.26
C GLN A 3 29.70 6.10 -3.62
N LYS A 4 30.57 5.63 -2.71
CA LYS A 4 30.36 4.38 -1.97
C LYS A 4 29.06 4.38 -1.16
N ARG A 5 28.76 5.48 -0.46
CA ARG A 5 27.51 5.62 0.33
C ARG A 5 26.28 5.68 -0.57
N TYR A 6 26.37 6.36 -1.70
CA TYR A 6 25.30 6.39 -2.69
C TYR A 6 24.97 5.00 -3.21
N THR A 7 25.99 4.26 -3.63
CA THR A 7 25.82 2.89 -4.13
C THR A 7 25.21 1.99 -3.06
N LEU A 8 25.70 2.05 -1.82
CA LEU A 8 25.15 1.25 -0.72
C LEU A 8 23.66 1.53 -0.48
N LEU A 9 23.27 2.79 -0.35
CA LEU A 9 21.88 3.17 -0.08
C LEU A 9 20.95 2.80 -1.25
N ASN A 10 21.42 2.95 -2.49
CA ASN A 10 20.68 2.50 -3.66
C ASN A 10 20.52 0.97 -3.68
N SER A 11 21.57 0.20 -3.35
CA SER A 11 21.46 -1.26 -3.28
C SER A 11 20.43 -1.71 -2.25
N ILE A 12 20.40 -1.06 -1.08
CA ILE A 12 19.38 -1.34 -0.06
C ILE A 12 17.98 -1.02 -0.58
N LEU A 13 17.79 0.15 -1.20
CA LEU A 13 16.50 0.54 -1.76
C LEU A 13 16.03 -0.44 -2.86
N ILE A 14 16.93 -0.87 -3.74
CA ILE A 14 16.64 -1.88 -4.77
C ILE A 14 16.23 -3.20 -4.11
N LEU A 15 16.95 -3.63 -3.08
CA LEU A 15 16.61 -4.86 -2.35
C LEU A 15 15.22 -4.78 -1.72
N ILE A 16 14.86 -3.65 -1.09
CA ILE A 16 13.50 -3.42 -0.57
C ILE A 16 12.48 -3.50 -1.71
N GLY A 17 12.75 -2.87 -2.85
CA GLY A 17 11.89 -2.93 -4.03
C GLY A 17 11.66 -4.36 -4.53
N ILE A 18 12.71 -5.19 -4.56
CA ILE A 18 12.63 -6.61 -4.94
C ILE A 18 11.77 -7.39 -3.93
N ILE A 19 11.96 -7.15 -2.62
CA ILE A 19 11.17 -7.80 -1.57
C ILE A 19 9.69 -7.44 -1.70
N LEU A 20 9.38 -6.16 -1.91
CA LEU A 20 8.00 -5.69 -2.09
C LEU A 20 7.37 -6.29 -3.36
N LEU A 21 8.11 -6.32 -4.48
CA LEU A 21 7.63 -6.92 -5.72
C LEU A 21 7.34 -8.42 -5.54
N TYR A 22 8.25 -9.15 -4.88
CA TYR A 22 8.07 -10.55 -4.55
C TYR A 22 6.82 -10.77 -3.70
N GLU A 23 6.61 -9.98 -2.65
CA GLU A 23 5.42 -10.09 -1.80
C GLU A 23 4.13 -9.72 -2.54
N VAL A 24 4.14 -8.73 -3.43
CA VAL A 24 2.96 -8.41 -4.27
C VAL A 24 2.58 -9.62 -5.13
N VAL A 25 3.55 -10.22 -5.84
CA VAL A 25 3.28 -11.39 -6.70
C VAL A 25 2.84 -12.59 -5.88
N ARG A 26 3.55 -12.89 -4.79
CA ARG A 26 3.25 -14.01 -3.89
C ARG A 26 1.87 -13.91 -3.26
N ASN A 27 1.51 -12.73 -2.74
CA ASN A 27 0.21 -12.53 -2.09
C ASN A 27 -0.94 -12.43 -3.10
N SER A 28 -0.67 -12.05 -4.35
CA SER A 28 -1.69 -12.12 -5.43
C SER A 28 -2.13 -13.56 -5.73
N MET A 29 -1.31 -14.55 -5.41
CA MET A 29 -1.60 -15.98 -5.55
C MET A 29 -2.22 -16.61 -4.29
N ARG A 30 -2.45 -15.82 -3.24
CA ARG A 30 -2.99 -16.28 -1.95
C ARG A 30 -4.28 -15.54 -1.62
N ASP A 31 -5.11 -16.17 -0.79
CA ASP A 31 -6.44 -15.67 -0.46
C ASP A 31 -6.42 -14.49 0.52
N GLY A 32 -5.63 -14.58 1.59
CA GLY A 32 -5.43 -13.48 2.56
C GLY A 32 -6.74 -12.81 3.02
N ASP A 33 -6.65 -11.55 3.42
CA ASP A 33 -7.83 -10.74 3.77
C ASP A 33 -8.66 -10.32 2.55
N PHE A 34 -8.10 -10.48 1.34
CA PHE A 34 -8.76 -10.10 0.10
C PHE A 34 -10.05 -10.89 -0.14
N VAL A 35 -10.09 -12.17 0.27
CA VAL A 35 -11.33 -12.97 0.22
C VAL A 35 -12.46 -12.30 1.00
N GLY A 36 -12.16 -11.73 2.17
CA GLY A 36 -13.17 -11.02 2.94
C GLY A 36 -13.69 -9.77 2.22
N TYR A 37 -12.85 -9.09 1.44
CA TYR A 37 -13.28 -7.97 0.60
C TYR A 37 -14.22 -8.42 -0.51
N VAL A 38 -13.92 -9.55 -1.17
CA VAL A 38 -14.77 -10.13 -2.22
C VAL A 38 -16.11 -10.58 -1.64
N LEU A 39 -16.11 -11.23 -0.48
CA LEU A 39 -17.33 -11.66 0.21
C LEU A 39 -18.21 -10.46 0.57
N ALA A 40 -17.63 -9.42 1.19
CA ALA A 40 -18.37 -8.20 1.51
C ALA A 40 -18.97 -7.53 0.27
N GLY A 41 -18.26 -7.54 -0.87
CA GLY A 41 -18.78 -7.03 -2.13
C GLY A 41 -19.93 -7.86 -2.70
N ASN A 42 -19.83 -9.19 -2.62
CA ASN A 42 -20.90 -10.10 -3.02
C ASN A 42 -22.14 -9.95 -2.14
N ASP A 43 -21.98 -9.74 -0.82
CA ASP A 43 -23.10 -9.49 0.08
C ASP A 43 -23.89 -8.25 -0.34
N VAL A 44 -23.20 -7.16 -0.70
CA VAL A 44 -23.84 -5.95 -1.24
C VAL A 44 -24.56 -6.25 -2.55
N LEU A 45 -23.89 -6.93 -3.50
CA LEU A 45 -24.47 -7.25 -4.81
C LEU A 45 -25.71 -8.16 -4.72
N ASN A 46 -25.79 -8.98 -3.68
CA ASN A 46 -26.89 -9.91 -3.43
C ASN A 46 -27.98 -9.34 -2.50
N GLY A 47 -27.89 -8.07 -2.12
CA GLY A 47 -28.84 -7.42 -1.20
C GLY A 47 -28.84 -8.00 0.21
N GLN A 48 -27.72 -8.62 0.63
CA GLN A 48 -27.56 -9.23 1.95
C GLN A 48 -27.13 -8.19 2.99
N TYR A 49 -27.28 -8.56 4.27
CA TYR A 49 -26.80 -7.72 5.37
C TYR A 49 -25.27 -7.66 5.38
N LEU A 50 -24.72 -6.46 5.23
CA LEU A 50 -23.29 -6.22 5.02
C LEU A 50 -22.39 -6.74 6.15
N TYR A 51 -22.88 -6.72 7.40
CA TYR A 51 -22.17 -7.22 8.57
C TYR A 51 -22.65 -8.62 9.02
N GLY A 52 -23.29 -9.36 8.10
CA GLY A 52 -23.71 -10.74 8.36
C GLY A 52 -22.53 -11.71 8.41
N SER A 53 -21.43 -11.38 7.72
CA SER A 53 -20.19 -12.15 7.72
C SER A 53 -19.26 -11.69 8.85
N TYR A 54 -18.74 -12.64 9.63
CA TYR A 54 -17.77 -12.38 10.70
C TYR A 54 -16.43 -11.82 10.20
N LEU A 55 -16.16 -11.95 8.89
CA LEU A 55 -14.95 -11.43 8.26
C LEU A 55 -15.04 -9.92 8.00
N ASN A 56 -16.24 -9.36 7.84
CA ASN A 56 -16.40 -7.94 7.56
C ASN A 56 -16.37 -7.13 8.85
N THR A 57 -15.18 -6.60 9.16
CA THR A 57 -14.95 -5.69 10.30
C THR A 57 -14.61 -4.26 9.84
N TRP A 58 -14.76 -3.99 8.54
CA TRP A 58 -14.31 -2.74 7.93
C TRP A 58 -15.38 -1.64 7.99
N PRO A 59 -14.99 -0.36 7.83
CA PRO A 59 -15.93 0.75 7.77
C PRO A 59 -16.97 0.56 6.64
N PRO A 60 -18.24 0.97 6.83
CA PRO A 60 -19.30 0.71 5.84
C PRO A 60 -19.01 1.26 4.44
N LEU A 61 -18.35 2.42 4.36
CA LEU A 61 -17.95 3.04 3.09
C LEU A 61 -16.96 2.19 2.29
N PHE A 62 -16.18 1.33 2.96
CA PHE A 62 -15.26 0.44 2.27
C PHE A 62 -15.99 -0.55 1.37
N SER A 63 -17.19 -0.95 1.74
CA SER A 63 -17.96 -1.96 1.01
C SER A 63 -18.36 -1.51 -0.39
N ILE A 64 -18.34 -0.21 -0.67
CA ILE A 64 -18.47 0.33 -2.04
C ILE A 64 -17.28 -0.12 -2.90
N PHE A 65 -16.06 -0.06 -2.36
CA PHE A 65 -14.87 -0.55 -3.05
C PHE A 65 -14.86 -2.07 -3.13
N SER A 66 -15.36 -2.76 -2.10
CA SER A 66 -15.53 -4.22 -2.10
C SER A 66 -16.39 -4.72 -3.27
N VAL A 67 -17.42 -3.97 -3.69
CA VAL A 67 -18.21 -4.31 -4.89
C VAL A 67 -17.34 -4.34 -6.14
N VAL A 68 -16.49 -3.33 -6.34
CA VAL A 68 -15.57 -3.27 -7.49
C VAL A 68 -14.59 -4.44 -7.44
N LEU A 69 -14.07 -4.76 -6.26
CA LEU A 69 -13.17 -5.91 -6.05
C LEU A 69 -13.87 -7.24 -6.35
N ALA A 70 -15.11 -7.43 -5.91
CA ALA A 70 -15.88 -8.64 -6.17
C ALA A 70 -16.20 -8.83 -7.67
N LEU A 71 -16.52 -7.74 -8.38
CA LEU A 71 -16.70 -7.80 -9.83
C LEU A 71 -15.40 -8.13 -10.56
N GLY A 72 -14.28 -7.55 -10.14
CA GLY A 72 -12.96 -7.85 -10.69
C GLY A 72 -12.51 -9.29 -10.42
N ASP A 73 -12.82 -9.83 -9.24
CA ASP A 73 -12.49 -11.20 -8.84
C ASP A 73 -13.21 -12.23 -9.71
N LYS A 74 -14.47 -11.98 -10.09
CA LYS A 74 -15.22 -12.82 -11.05
C LYS A 74 -14.54 -12.91 -12.43
N PHE A 75 -13.84 -11.87 -12.86
CA PHE A 75 -13.12 -11.85 -14.14
C PHE A 75 -11.75 -12.52 -14.03
N SER A 76 -10.95 -12.12 -13.05
CA SER A 76 -9.64 -12.70 -12.80
C SER A 76 -9.19 -12.44 -11.35
N PRO A 77 -9.25 -13.46 -10.47
CA PRO A 77 -8.86 -13.32 -9.06
C PRO A 77 -7.42 -12.83 -8.90
N PHE A 78 -6.50 -13.39 -9.68
CA PHE A 78 -5.09 -13.00 -9.64
C PHE A 78 -4.90 -11.52 -10.04
N PHE A 79 -5.54 -11.10 -11.13
CA PHE A 79 -5.33 -9.75 -11.68
C PHE A 79 -5.87 -8.67 -10.75
N ILE A 80 -7.09 -8.85 -10.19
CA ILE A 80 -7.65 -7.86 -9.29
C ILE A 80 -6.84 -7.75 -7.99
N ARG A 81 -6.36 -8.87 -7.45
CA ARG A 81 -5.47 -8.91 -6.28
C ARG A 81 -4.15 -8.21 -6.57
N PHE A 82 -3.57 -8.46 -7.74
CA PHE A 82 -2.33 -7.83 -8.17
C PHE A 82 -2.48 -6.30 -8.31
N ILE A 83 -3.57 -5.82 -8.90
CA ILE A 83 -3.87 -4.39 -8.97
C ILE A 83 -4.01 -3.80 -7.57
N TRP A 84 -4.78 -4.48 -6.71
CA TRP A 84 -5.04 -4.01 -5.35
C TRP A 84 -3.75 -3.89 -4.52
N LEU A 85 -2.91 -4.92 -4.54
CA LEU A 85 -1.62 -4.94 -3.85
C LEU A 85 -0.63 -3.93 -4.43
N SER A 86 -0.62 -3.76 -5.76
CA SER A 86 0.17 -2.71 -6.42
C SER A 86 -0.29 -1.32 -5.97
N GLY A 87 -1.60 -1.12 -5.86
CA GLY A 87 -2.20 0.09 -5.30
C GLY A 87 -1.75 0.36 -3.86
N SER A 88 -1.61 -0.67 -3.02
CA SER A 88 -1.10 -0.53 -1.66
C SER A 88 0.37 -0.08 -1.65
N VAL A 89 1.23 -0.64 -2.49
CA VAL A 89 2.64 -0.22 -2.61
C VAL A 89 2.75 1.22 -3.11
N ILE A 90 1.96 1.59 -4.12
CA ILE A 90 1.88 2.97 -4.60
C ILE A 90 1.39 3.91 -3.49
N SER A 91 0.43 3.48 -2.69
CA SER A 91 -0.09 4.26 -1.57
C SER A 91 0.98 4.49 -0.49
N ILE A 92 1.81 3.48 -0.18
CA ILE A 92 2.96 3.65 0.71
C ILE A 92 3.93 4.72 0.18
N TYR A 93 4.21 4.72 -1.12
CA TYR A 93 5.05 5.77 -1.72
C TYR A 93 4.47 7.18 -1.49
N PHE A 94 3.17 7.36 -1.70
CA PHE A 94 2.50 8.65 -1.45
C PHE A 94 2.46 9.01 0.03
N ILE A 95 2.21 8.05 0.94
CA ILE A 95 2.27 8.26 2.39
C ILE A 95 3.65 8.79 2.78
N VAL A 96 4.73 8.16 2.29
CA VAL A 96 6.11 8.62 2.53
C VAL A 96 6.32 10.01 1.95
N ALA A 97 5.88 10.25 0.71
CA ALA A 97 6.04 11.55 0.05
C ALA A 97 5.36 12.69 0.83
N GLU A 98 4.12 12.48 1.25
CA GLU A 98 3.35 13.44 2.03
C GLU A 98 3.92 13.60 3.45
N THR A 99 4.37 12.52 4.09
CA THR A 99 5.05 12.60 5.40
C THR A 99 6.31 13.45 5.33
N VAL A 100 7.13 13.27 4.28
CA VAL A 100 8.33 14.08 4.06
C VAL A 100 7.97 15.55 3.87
N LYS A 101 6.87 15.82 3.16
CA LYS A 101 6.36 17.17 2.94
C LYS A 101 5.86 17.83 4.22
N LEU A 102 5.11 17.10 5.04
CA LEU A 102 4.54 17.59 6.29
C LEU A 102 5.63 17.87 7.35
N ILE A 103 6.59 16.95 7.50
CA ILE A 103 7.59 17.03 8.58
C ILE A 103 8.79 17.89 8.16
N PHE A 104 9.35 17.66 6.98
CA PHE A 104 10.60 18.30 6.55
C PHE A 104 10.39 19.50 5.63
N LYS A 105 9.15 19.80 5.22
CA LYS A 105 8.82 20.85 4.23
C LYS A 105 9.59 20.68 2.91
N LYS A 106 9.95 19.45 2.56
CA LYS A 106 10.63 19.08 1.32
C LYS A 106 9.72 18.20 0.47
N SER A 107 9.99 18.11 -0.84
CA SER A 107 9.25 17.19 -1.70
C SER A 107 10.10 15.98 -2.07
N LEU A 108 9.47 14.81 -2.11
CA LEU A 108 10.10 13.59 -2.61
C LEU A 108 10.23 13.68 -4.14
N SER A 109 11.41 13.38 -4.68
CA SER A 109 11.60 13.25 -6.13
C SER A 109 12.48 12.06 -6.45
N LEU A 110 12.15 11.38 -7.54
CA LEU A 110 12.98 10.29 -8.09
C LEU A 110 14.23 10.83 -8.81
N ARG A 111 14.28 12.14 -9.09
CA ARG A 111 15.41 12.79 -9.76
C ARG A 111 16.06 13.80 -8.82
N PRO A 112 17.40 13.94 -8.85
CA PRO A 112 18.08 14.97 -8.09
C PRO A 112 17.68 16.35 -8.65
N ARG A 113 16.87 17.08 -7.89
CA ARG A 113 16.54 18.49 -8.10
C ARG A 113 16.73 19.19 -6.77
N GLY A 114 17.26 20.41 -6.77
CA GLY A 114 17.86 21.09 -5.61
C GLY A 114 17.22 20.82 -4.23
N HIS A 115 15.94 21.18 -4.04
CA HIS A 115 15.25 21.07 -2.74
C HIS A 115 14.53 19.74 -2.48
N HIS A 116 14.79 18.71 -3.29
CA HIS A 116 14.10 17.44 -3.19
C HIS A 116 14.86 16.42 -2.34
N VAL A 117 14.12 15.62 -1.58
CA VAL A 117 14.64 14.42 -0.92
C VAL A 117 14.55 13.27 -1.91
N LEU A 118 15.61 12.48 -2.00
CA LEU A 118 15.64 11.27 -2.81
C LEU A 118 15.15 10.07 -1.97
N PRO A 119 14.52 9.05 -2.56
CA PRO A 119 14.05 7.88 -1.82
C PRO A 119 15.16 7.14 -1.05
N GLN A 120 16.39 7.18 -1.55
CA GLN A 120 17.55 6.59 -0.88
C GLN A 120 18.13 7.44 0.27
N ASP A 121 17.58 8.63 0.54
CA ASP A 121 18.02 9.46 1.66
C ASP A 121 17.78 8.72 2.99
N PRO A 122 18.75 8.67 3.91
CA PRO A 122 18.59 8.04 5.22
C PRO A 122 17.36 8.50 6.01
N ILE A 123 16.90 9.75 5.80
CA ILE A 123 15.67 10.28 6.42
C ILE A 123 14.44 9.44 6.06
N ILE A 124 14.45 8.79 4.90
CA ILE A 124 13.38 7.90 4.44
C ILE A 124 13.77 6.44 4.67
N LEU A 125 14.98 6.07 4.26
CA LEU A 125 15.40 4.67 4.22
C LEU A 125 15.47 4.04 5.61
N ILE A 126 15.95 4.77 6.62
CA ILE A 126 16.06 4.24 7.99
C ILE A 126 14.68 3.98 8.59
N PRO A 127 13.74 4.95 8.62
CA PRO A 127 12.37 4.67 9.06
C PRO A 127 11.72 3.54 8.27
N LEU A 128 11.87 3.53 6.93
CA LEU A 128 11.30 2.50 6.08
C LEU A 128 11.81 1.10 6.45
N LEU A 129 13.11 0.95 6.73
CA LEU A 129 13.70 -0.31 7.18
C LEU A 129 13.16 -0.76 8.55
N ILE A 130 13.00 0.18 9.48
CA ILE A 130 12.45 -0.12 10.82
C ILE A 130 11.00 -0.60 10.71
N ILE A 131 10.20 0.03 9.86
CA ILE A 131 8.78 -0.33 9.69
C ILE A 131 8.55 -1.41 8.63
N LEU A 132 9.59 -1.89 7.94
CA LEU A 132 9.46 -2.77 6.79
C LEU A 132 8.64 -4.01 7.13
N ARG A 133 8.86 -4.61 8.31
CA ARG A 133 8.09 -5.77 8.75
C ARG A 133 6.58 -5.47 8.79
N PHE A 134 6.19 -4.34 9.36
CA PHE A 134 4.78 -3.92 9.42
C PHE A 134 4.22 -3.62 8.03
N VAL A 135 5.02 -3.05 7.13
CA VAL A 135 4.63 -2.84 5.74
C VAL A 135 4.32 -4.18 5.06
N LEU A 136 5.20 -5.18 5.20
CA LEU A 136 5.00 -6.50 4.62
C LEU A 136 3.77 -7.20 5.23
N ASP A 137 3.58 -7.10 6.55
CA ASP A 137 2.40 -7.67 7.23
C ASP A 137 1.10 -6.98 6.75
N ASN A 138 1.13 -5.67 6.46
CA ASN A 138 -0.02 -4.93 5.88
C ASN A 138 -0.26 -5.19 4.38
N LEU A 139 0.73 -5.71 3.65
CA LEU A 139 0.52 -6.17 2.28
C LEU A 139 -0.12 -7.55 2.26
N ALA A 140 0.25 -8.42 3.20
CA ALA A 140 -0.36 -9.74 3.33
C ALA A 140 -1.77 -9.68 3.93
N ASN A 141 -1.97 -8.84 4.95
CA ASN A 141 -3.21 -8.70 5.71
C ASN A 141 -3.57 -7.21 5.84
N LEU A 142 -4.81 -6.84 6.08
CA LEU A 142 -5.22 -5.46 6.40
C LEU A 142 -4.85 -4.40 5.35
N GLN A 143 -4.83 -4.79 4.07
CA GLN A 143 -4.40 -3.95 2.94
C GLN A 143 -5.15 -2.61 2.87
N ILE A 144 -6.43 -2.60 3.24
CA ILE A 144 -7.28 -1.41 3.32
C ILE A 144 -6.67 -0.30 4.22
N ASN A 145 -5.98 -0.66 5.31
CA ASN A 145 -5.47 0.32 6.27
C ASN A 145 -4.45 1.27 5.64
N ILE A 146 -3.69 0.79 4.65
CA ILE A 146 -2.75 1.61 3.89
C ILE A 146 -3.51 2.69 3.10
N PHE A 147 -4.61 2.33 2.43
CA PHE A 147 -5.43 3.28 1.70
C PHE A 147 -6.12 4.29 2.62
N LEU A 148 -6.61 3.83 3.78
CA LEU A 148 -7.23 4.70 4.79
C LEU A 148 -6.20 5.69 5.37
N LEU A 149 -4.98 5.24 5.65
CA LEU A 149 -3.90 6.10 6.11
C LEU A 149 -3.54 7.17 5.06
N LEU A 150 -3.45 6.78 3.78
CA LEU A 150 -3.24 7.75 2.70
C LEU A 150 -4.37 8.77 2.64
N GLY A 151 -5.63 8.31 2.70
CA GLY A 151 -6.81 9.19 2.72
C GLY A 151 -6.78 10.18 3.89
N ALA A 152 -6.43 9.72 5.09
CA ALA A 152 -6.33 10.56 6.28
C ALA A 152 -5.21 11.61 6.17
N ILE A 153 -4.06 11.25 5.59
CA ILE A 153 -2.97 12.21 5.35
C ILE A 153 -3.41 13.26 4.33
N LEU A 154 -4.08 12.85 3.26
CA LEU A 154 -4.57 13.76 2.23
C LEU A 154 -5.64 14.71 2.76
N SER A 155 -6.52 14.26 3.66
CA SER A 155 -7.56 15.10 4.26
C SER A 155 -7.04 16.17 5.21
N ILE A 156 -5.81 16.06 5.72
CA ILE A 156 -5.17 17.12 6.52
C ILE A 156 -4.64 18.22 5.61
N ARG A 157 -4.32 17.87 4.35
CA ARG A 157 -3.69 18.78 3.39
C ARG A 157 -4.71 19.63 2.63
N PHE A 158 -5.93 19.14 2.46
CA PHE A 158 -7.05 19.85 1.83
C PHE A 158 -8.01 20.37 2.89
#